data_AF-Q3B0Q1-F1
#
_entry.id   AF-Q3B0Q1-F1
#
_cell.length_a   1.000
_cell.length_b   1.000
_cell.length_c   1.000
_cell.angle_alpha   90.00
_cell.angle_beta   90.00
_cell.angle_gamma   90.00
#
_symmetry.space_group_name_H-M   'P 1'
#
loop_
_entity.id
_entity.type
_entity.pdbx_description
1 polymer ?
#
loop_
_entity_poly.entity_id
_entity_poly.type
_entity_poly.pdbx_seq_one_letter_code
_entity_poly.pdbx_strand_id
1 'polypeptide(L)'
;MKETQLKGLTIAGKEDGFGAQYQSCLSGFSYARNIGIKYIHTPFSKIQHGLCPNKMNAFTGLKSDEWHKEANNIELSSYNMIKEVQWSKRPSIYYTEAVIKEIRKMYYSTEKPGVKNYDVAIHIRRGDVNENMTEEKFRYVPNEFYKKILDNISKGCEKLNICIVSEGNKEDFKQFQGYNNIDYLLNEDVLKSFHTLVESNILVLSRSSFSYCTGILSRGLVLYPDFWHSKLDHWRRIK
;
A
#
# COMPACT_ATOMS: atom_id res chain seq x y z
N MET A 1 -40.86 -19.71 1.10
CA MET A 1 -39.86 -18.67 1.42
C MET A 1 -38.82 -18.71 0.30
N LYS A 2 -38.52 -17.59 -0.37
CA LYS A 2 -37.37 -17.56 -1.29
C LYS A 2 -36.11 -17.65 -0.43
N GLU A 3 -35.34 -18.73 -0.58
CA GLU A 3 -33.99 -18.78 -0.01
C GLU A 3 -33.26 -17.52 -0.45
N THR A 4 -32.77 -16.74 0.52
CA THR A 4 -32.01 -15.54 0.21
C THR A 4 -30.64 -16.01 -0.25
N GLN A 5 -30.41 -16.01 -1.57
CA GLN A 5 -29.13 -16.43 -2.13
C GLN A 5 -28.01 -15.53 -1.60
N LEU A 6 -27.00 -16.15 -0.97
CA LEU A 6 -25.86 -15.41 -0.42
C LEU A 6 -25.02 -14.88 -1.58
N LYS A 7 -24.65 -13.59 -1.53
CA LYS A 7 -23.77 -12.98 -2.54
C LYS A 7 -22.36 -12.82 -2.00
N GLY A 8 -21.38 -13.00 -2.87
CA GLY A 8 -19.98 -12.77 -2.56
C GLY A 8 -19.25 -12.12 -3.73
N LEU A 9 -18.09 -11.55 -3.43
CA LEU A 9 -17.15 -11.09 -4.45
C LEU A 9 -15.75 -11.65 -4.19
N THR A 10 -15.00 -11.82 -5.27
CA THR A 10 -13.56 -12.09 -5.25
C THR A 10 -12.80 -11.15 -6.19
N ILE A 11 -11.51 -10.98 -5.92
CA ILE A 11 -10.57 -10.27 -6.78
C ILE A 11 -9.60 -11.26 -7.41
N ALA A 12 -9.60 -11.38 -8.74
CA ALA A 12 -8.81 -12.36 -9.48
C ALA A 12 -8.41 -11.86 -10.88
N GLY A 13 -7.45 -12.54 -11.51
CA GLY A 13 -7.06 -12.31 -12.91
C GLY A 13 -6.12 -11.11 -13.14
N LYS A 14 -5.63 -10.48 -12.09
CA LYS A 14 -4.63 -9.41 -12.16
C LYS A 14 -3.22 -10.00 -12.08
N GLU A 15 -2.29 -9.51 -12.89
CA GLU A 15 -0.92 -10.06 -12.99
C GLU A 15 0.18 -9.00 -12.78
N ASP A 16 -0.19 -7.77 -12.40
CA ASP A 16 0.69 -6.62 -12.16
C ASP A 16 1.70 -6.83 -11.01
N GLY A 17 2.50 -5.81 -10.68
CA GLY A 17 3.31 -5.80 -9.45
C GLY A 17 2.50 -5.91 -8.16
N PHE A 18 3.16 -6.35 -7.08
CA PHE A 18 2.55 -6.63 -5.77
C PHE A 18 1.64 -5.50 -5.26
N GLY A 19 2.11 -4.24 -5.30
CA GLY A 19 1.34 -3.10 -4.79
C GLY A 19 0.00 -2.89 -5.51
N ALA A 20 -0.05 -3.11 -6.83
CA ALA A 20 -1.27 -2.95 -7.61
C ALA A 20 -2.26 -4.09 -7.34
N GLN A 21 -1.78 -5.33 -7.26
CA GLN A 21 -2.63 -6.48 -6.93
C GLN A 21 -3.16 -6.39 -5.51
N TYR A 22 -2.32 -6.05 -4.54
CA TYR A 22 -2.73 -5.92 -3.16
C TYR A 22 -3.77 -4.80 -2.99
N GLN A 23 -3.56 -3.63 -3.64
CA GLN A 23 -4.55 -2.55 -3.64
C GLN A 23 -5.90 -3.00 -4.21
N SER A 24 -5.90 -3.81 -5.28
CA SER A 24 -7.14 -4.35 -5.85
C SER A 24 -7.84 -5.32 -4.91
N CYS A 25 -7.11 -6.15 -4.15
CA CYS A 25 -7.71 -6.98 -3.11
C CYS A 25 -8.29 -6.15 -1.96
N LEU A 26 -7.58 -5.12 -1.48
CA LEU A 26 -8.07 -4.21 -0.45
C LEU A 26 -9.32 -3.44 -0.91
N SER A 27 -9.39 -3.10 -2.20
CA SER A 27 -10.56 -2.43 -2.79
C SER A 27 -11.77 -3.36 -2.84
N GLY A 28 -11.57 -4.63 -3.22
CA GLY A 28 -12.57 -5.69 -3.14
C GLY A 28 -13.10 -5.92 -1.73
N PHE A 29 -12.20 -6.10 -0.77
CA PHE A 29 -12.55 -6.29 0.63
C PHE A 29 -13.39 -5.13 1.17
N SER A 30 -12.93 -3.89 0.94
CA SER A 30 -13.61 -2.69 1.43
C SER A 30 -14.97 -2.49 0.77
N TYR A 31 -15.10 -2.81 -0.52
CA TYR A 31 -16.39 -2.77 -1.22
C TYR A 31 -17.37 -3.80 -0.67
N ALA A 32 -16.92 -5.04 -0.46
CA ALA A 32 -17.74 -6.11 0.09
C ALA A 32 -18.35 -5.70 1.45
N ARG A 33 -17.53 -5.12 2.32
CA ARG A 33 -17.98 -4.54 3.60
C ARG A 33 -18.98 -3.40 3.42
N ASN A 34 -18.74 -2.51 2.47
CA ASN A 34 -19.59 -1.34 2.21
C ASN A 34 -21.01 -1.73 1.75
N ILE A 35 -21.15 -2.78 0.94
CA ILE A 35 -22.46 -3.23 0.43
C ILE A 35 -23.04 -4.45 1.17
N GLY A 36 -22.38 -4.90 2.25
CA GLY A 36 -22.87 -5.99 3.10
C GLY A 36 -22.84 -7.38 2.47
N ILE A 37 -21.87 -7.67 1.60
CA ILE A 37 -21.69 -9.00 0.99
C ILE A 37 -20.37 -9.65 1.44
N LYS A 38 -20.21 -10.94 1.14
CA LYS A 38 -19.01 -11.70 1.52
C LYS A 38 -17.81 -11.36 0.64
N TYR A 39 -16.64 -11.24 1.24
CA TYR A 39 -15.36 -11.24 0.54
C TYR A 39 -14.77 -12.64 0.53
N ILE A 40 -14.50 -13.17 -0.66
CA ILE A 40 -13.80 -14.44 -0.86
C ILE A 40 -12.43 -14.11 -1.44
N HIS A 41 -11.37 -14.48 -0.73
CA HIS A 41 -10.01 -14.19 -1.17
C HIS A 41 -9.56 -15.23 -2.20
N THR A 42 -9.23 -14.77 -3.41
CA THR A 42 -8.47 -15.56 -4.38
C THR A 42 -6.99 -15.15 -4.28
N PRO A 43 -6.08 -16.10 -3.99
CA PRO A 43 -4.65 -15.81 -3.91
C PRO A 43 -4.07 -15.31 -5.24
N PHE A 44 -3.02 -14.49 -5.17
CA PHE A 44 -2.21 -14.11 -6.32
C PHE A 44 -1.64 -15.36 -6.99
N SER A 45 -1.83 -15.49 -8.30
CA SER A 45 -1.30 -16.62 -9.08
C SER A 45 0.01 -16.28 -9.81
N LYS A 46 0.18 -15.02 -10.21
CA LYS A 46 1.37 -14.47 -10.85
C LYS A 46 1.61 -13.06 -10.34
N ILE A 47 2.87 -12.65 -10.21
CA ILE A 47 3.27 -11.30 -9.80
C ILE A 47 4.51 -10.87 -10.62
N GLN A 48 4.53 -9.60 -11.04
CA GLN A 48 5.68 -8.98 -11.73
C GLN A 48 6.87 -8.68 -10.81
N HIS A 49 7.98 -8.21 -11.39
CA HIS A 49 9.22 -7.84 -10.70
C HIS A 49 9.92 -9.01 -9.99
N GLY A 50 9.76 -10.23 -10.51
CA GLY A 50 10.47 -11.42 -10.01
C GLY A 50 10.04 -11.89 -8.62
N LEU A 51 8.90 -11.43 -8.10
CA LEU A 51 8.44 -11.83 -6.76
C LEU A 51 7.70 -13.17 -6.80
N CYS A 52 7.75 -13.89 -5.67
CA CYS A 52 7.07 -15.16 -5.51
C CYS A 52 5.62 -14.95 -5.02
N PRO A 53 4.59 -15.38 -5.79
CA PRO A 53 3.18 -15.23 -5.40
C PRO A 53 2.87 -15.84 -4.03
N ASN A 54 3.39 -17.03 -3.73
CA ASN A 54 3.16 -17.70 -2.43
C ASN A 54 3.68 -16.86 -1.26
N LYS A 55 4.88 -16.28 -1.37
CA LYS A 55 5.44 -15.40 -0.35
C LYS A 55 4.58 -14.14 -0.17
N MET A 56 4.14 -13.53 -1.28
CA MET A 56 3.30 -12.33 -1.23
C MET A 56 1.92 -12.62 -0.62
N ASN A 57 1.27 -13.73 -1.00
CA ASN A 57 -0.01 -14.16 -0.42
C ASN A 57 0.10 -14.32 1.09
N ALA A 58 1.11 -15.07 1.56
CA ALA A 58 1.37 -15.27 2.99
C ALA A 58 1.62 -13.93 3.72
N PHE A 59 2.36 -13.02 3.08
CA PHE A 59 2.68 -11.72 3.68
C PHE A 59 1.45 -10.81 3.88
N THR A 60 0.50 -10.80 2.95
CA THR A 60 -0.69 -9.92 3.06
C THR A 60 -1.63 -10.31 4.20
N GLY A 61 -1.68 -11.60 4.55
CA GLY A 61 -2.63 -12.15 5.51
C GLY A 61 -4.11 -12.07 5.08
N LEU A 62 -4.37 -11.75 3.81
CA LEU A 62 -5.72 -11.72 3.26
C LEU A 62 -6.36 -13.10 3.34
N LYS A 63 -7.65 -13.13 3.69
CA LYS A 63 -8.42 -14.36 3.82
C LYS A 63 -9.88 -14.13 3.46
N SER A 64 -10.54 -15.20 3.08
CA SER A 64 -11.99 -15.20 2.88
C SER A 64 -12.70 -14.97 4.20
N ASP A 65 -13.88 -14.36 4.11
CA ASP A 65 -14.84 -14.40 5.21
C ASP A 65 -15.20 -15.85 5.54
N GLU A 66 -15.46 -16.11 6.83
CA GLU A 66 -16.01 -17.39 7.25
C GLU A 66 -17.37 -17.64 6.59
N TRP A 67 -17.55 -18.88 6.15
CA TRP A 67 -18.77 -19.37 5.54
C TRP A 67 -19.10 -20.76 6.08
N HIS A 68 -20.39 -21.00 6.35
CA HIS A 68 -20.88 -22.30 6.75
C HIS A 68 -21.12 -23.16 5.51
N LYS A 69 -20.50 -24.34 5.46
CA LYS A 69 -20.56 -25.31 4.34
C LYS A 69 -21.96 -25.64 3.83
N GLU A 70 -23.00 -25.38 4.62
CA GLU A 70 -24.41 -25.63 4.28
C GLU A 70 -25.01 -24.58 3.33
N ALA A 71 -24.36 -23.43 3.13
CA ALA A 71 -24.78 -22.41 2.16
C ALA A 71 -24.33 -22.80 0.74
N ASN A 72 -24.91 -23.86 0.18
CA ASN A 72 -24.48 -24.48 -1.08
C ASN A 72 -24.55 -23.60 -2.34
N ASN A 73 -25.04 -22.35 -2.26
CA ASN A 73 -25.25 -21.48 -3.42
C ASN A 73 -24.80 -20.03 -3.16
N ILE A 74 -23.49 -19.76 -3.06
CA ILE A 74 -22.98 -18.39 -3.14
C ILE A 74 -22.91 -17.97 -4.61
N GLU A 75 -23.64 -16.92 -4.97
CA GLU A 75 -23.39 -16.22 -6.24
C GLU A 75 -22.11 -15.40 -6.08
N LEU A 76 -21.01 -15.91 -6.63
CA LEU A 76 -19.70 -15.27 -6.53
C LEU A 76 -19.39 -14.45 -7.78
N SER A 77 -19.29 -13.13 -7.61
CA SER A 77 -18.83 -12.22 -8.66
C SER A 77 -17.30 -12.08 -8.62
N SER A 78 -16.64 -12.18 -9.78
CA SER A 78 -15.18 -12.04 -9.88
C SER A 78 -14.81 -10.75 -10.60
N TYR A 79 -13.90 -9.98 -10.01
CA TYR A 79 -13.42 -8.71 -10.57
C TYR A 79 -11.90 -8.69 -10.61
N ASN A 80 -11.31 -7.96 -11.54
CA ASN A 80 -9.87 -7.67 -11.50
C ASN A 80 -9.51 -6.59 -10.47
N MET A 81 -10.44 -5.67 -10.22
CA MET A 81 -10.41 -4.62 -9.20
C MET A 81 -11.80 -4.03 -9.04
N ILE A 82 -12.10 -3.44 -7.87
CA ILE A 82 -13.28 -2.60 -7.70
C ILE A 82 -12.94 -1.15 -8.02
N LYS A 83 -13.40 -0.68 -9.18
CA LYS A 83 -13.12 0.66 -9.72
C LYS A 83 -13.75 1.75 -8.88
N GLU A 84 -14.94 1.48 -8.36
CA GLU A 84 -15.74 2.33 -7.47
C GLU A 84 -14.96 2.72 -6.21
N VAL A 85 -14.09 1.84 -5.73
CA VAL A 85 -13.22 2.07 -4.59
C VAL A 85 -11.88 2.65 -5.03
N GLN A 86 -11.20 1.98 -5.98
CA GLN A 86 -9.83 2.31 -6.35
C GLN A 86 -9.68 3.68 -7.03
N TRP A 87 -10.73 4.17 -7.69
CA TRP A 87 -10.79 5.48 -8.35
C TRP A 87 -11.78 6.43 -7.68
N SER A 88 -12.23 6.10 -6.47
CA SER A 88 -13.11 6.98 -5.71
C SER A 88 -12.46 8.34 -5.49
N LYS A 89 -13.23 9.42 -5.64
CA LYS A 89 -12.85 10.76 -5.16
C LYS A 89 -12.94 10.90 -3.64
N ARG A 90 -13.62 9.95 -2.99
CA ARG A 90 -13.85 9.90 -1.54
C ARG A 90 -13.60 8.48 -1.00
N PRO A 91 -12.37 7.96 -1.08
CA PRO A 91 -12.06 6.57 -0.72
C PRO A 91 -12.33 6.24 0.75
N SER A 92 -12.34 7.24 1.63
CA SER A 92 -12.64 7.11 3.07
C SER A 92 -14.03 6.53 3.36
N ILE A 93 -14.98 6.56 2.42
CA ILE A 93 -16.30 5.92 2.59
C ILE A 93 -16.21 4.39 2.54
N TYR A 94 -15.18 3.86 1.89
CA TYR A 94 -14.91 2.43 1.79
C TYR A 94 -13.87 2.00 2.82
N TYR A 95 -12.78 2.76 2.95
CA TYR A 95 -11.75 2.56 3.96
C TYR A 95 -12.12 3.28 5.27
N THR A 96 -13.25 2.85 5.87
CA THR A 96 -13.67 3.33 7.19
C THR A 96 -12.69 2.84 8.27
N GLU A 97 -12.74 3.43 9.47
CA GLU A 97 -11.89 2.99 10.58
C GLU A 97 -12.08 1.50 10.91
N ALA A 98 -13.32 1.00 10.86
CA ALA A 98 -13.64 -0.40 11.09
C ALA A 98 -13.01 -1.31 10.03
N VAL A 99 -13.17 -0.95 8.74
CA VAL A 99 -12.59 -1.71 7.63
C VAL A 99 -11.06 -1.71 7.69
N ILE A 100 -10.43 -0.57 7.98
CA ILE A 100 -8.98 -0.48 8.14
C ILE A 100 -8.50 -1.33 9.32
N LYS A 101 -9.23 -1.37 10.44
CA LYS A 101 -8.91 -2.25 11.58
C LYS A 101 -8.95 -3.73 11.18
N GLU A 102 -9.92 -4.16 10.39
CA GLU A 102 -9.98 -5.52 9.85
C GLU A 102 -8.80 -5.81 8.90
N ILE A 103 -8.50 -4.90 7.97
CA ILE A 103 -7.36 -5.03 7.04
C ILE A 103 -6.05 -5.17 7.82
N ARG A 104 -5.82 -4.31 8.83
CA ARG A 104 -4.64 -4.41 9.70
C ARG A 104 -4.63 -5.73 10.47
N LYS A 105 -5.76 -6.19 11.01
CA LYS A 105 -5.85 -7.47 11.71
C LYS A 105 -5.45 -8.63 10.81
N MET A 106 -5.88 -8.63 9.55
CA MET A 106 -5.43 -9.61 8.55
C MET A 106 -3.94 -9.49 8.29
N TYR A 107 -3.43 -8.28 8.01
CA TYR A 107 -2.01 -8.05 7.76
C TYR A 107 -1.11 -8.56 8.89
N TYR A 108 -1.43 -8.24 10.14
CA TYR A 108 -0.64 -8.70 11.30
C TYR A 108 -0.97 -10.13 11.77
N SER A 109 -1.86 -10.86 11.08
CA SER A 109 -2.16 -12.26 11.41
C SER A 109 -1.12 -13.26 10.90
N THR A 110 -0.17 -12.78 10.10
CA THR A 110 0.95 -13.57 9.59
C THR A 110 2.27 -12.91 9.97
N GLU A 111 3.36 -13.69 9.95
CA GLU A 111 4.70 -13.21 10.29
C GLU A 111 5.10 -12.00 9.42
N LYS A 112 5.84 -11.07 10.04
CA LYS A 112 6.41 -9.89 9.38
C LYS A 112 7.91 -9.85 9.62
N PRO A 113 8.71 -9.36 8.64
CA PRO A 113 10.14 -9.25 8.82
C PRO A 113 10.44 -8.28 9.96
N GLY A 114 11.45 -8.57 10.78
CA GLY A 114 11.94 -7.63 11.78
C GLY A 114 12.50 -6.38 11.12
N VAL A 115 12.00 -5.20 11.49
CA VAL A 115 12.43 -3.91 10.96
C VAL A 115 12.79 -2.94 12.07
N LYS A 116 13.72 -2.03 11.80
CA LYS A 116 14.00 -0.89 12.68
C LYS A 116 12.80 0.06 12.67
N ASN A 117 12.44 0.60 13.82
CA ASN A 117 11.44 1.67 13.87
C ASN A 117 12.10 3.00 13.45
N TYR A 118 11.50 3.67 12.47
CA TYR A 118 11.96 4.95 11.97
C TYR A 118 10.95 6.04 12.32
N ASP A 119 11.47 7.20 12.71
CA ASP A 119 10.66 8.40 12.92
C ASP A 119 10.03 8.85 11.60
N VAL A 120 10.80 8.75 10.51
CA VAL A 120 10.34 9.08 9.16
C VAL A 120 10.80 8.00 8.19
N ALA A 121 9.87 7.39 7.47
CA ALA A 121 10.18 6.59 6.29
C ALA A 121 9.61 7.24 5.04
N ILE A 122 10.44 7.35 4.00
CA ILE A 122 10.08 7.92 2.71
C ILE A 122 10.19 6.84 1.67
N HIS A 123 9.10 6.60 0.96
CA HIS A 123 9.16 5.83 -0.27
C HIS A 123 9.38 6.77 -1.44
N ILE A 124 10.46 6.54 -2.20
CA ILE A 124 10.74 7.23 -3.45
C ILE A 124 10.68 6.17 -4.56
N ARG A 125 9.78 6.32 -5.52
CA ARG A 125 9.67 5.33 -6.60
C ARG A 125 10.75 5.58 -7.65
N ARG A 126 11.61 4.59 -7.84
CA ARG A 126 12.67 4.52 -8.86
C ARG A 126 12.69 3.11 -9.46
N GLY A 127 13.71 2.78 -10.26
CA GLY A 127 13.82 1.51 -10.94
C GLY A 127 13.01 1.53 -12.24
N ASP A 128 11.79 1.01 -12.20
CA ASP A 128 10.87 1.04 -13.34
C ASP A 128 10.39 2.46 -13.72
N VAL A 129 10.62 3.44 -12.84
CA VAL A 129 10.31 4.86 -13.05
C VAL A 129 11.58 5.71 -12.99
N ASN A 130 11.84 6.47 -14.06
CA ASN A 130 12.98 7.41 -14.14
C ASN A 130 12.60 8.75 -14.80
N GLU A 131 13.47 9.75 -14.69
CA GLU A 131 13.21 11.12 -15.15
C GLU A 131 13.11 11.28 -16.68
N ASN A 132 13.73 10.35 -17.41
CA ASN A 132 13.85 10.36 -18.86
C ASN A 132 12.72 9.61 -19.56
N MET A 133 11.79 9.03 -18.80
CA MET A 133 10.62 8.35 -19.38
C MET A 133 9.71 9.33 -20.11
N THR A 134 9.22 8.91 -21.26
CA THR A 134 8.15 9.58 -22.02
C THR A 134 6.79 9.15 -21.50
N GLU A 135 6.57 7.85 -21.41
CA GLU A 135 5.36 7.23 -20.87
C GLU A 135 5.45 7.13 -19.35
N GLU A 136 4.31 7.24 -18.65
CA GLU A 136 4.25 7.17 -17.19
C GLU A 136 5.08 8.20 -16.41
N LYS A 137 5.63 9.24 -17.06
CA LYS A 137 6.41 10.31 -16.40
C LYS A 137 5.69 10.96 -15.22
N PHE A 138 4.36 10.98 -15.23
CA PHE A 138 3.53 11.47 -14.12
C PHE A 138 3.75 10.70 -12.80
N ARG A 139 4.35 9.50 -12.85
CA ARG A 139 4.76 8.73 -11.67
C ARG A 139 6.06 9.22 -11.05
N TYR A 140 6.96 9.81 -11.84
CA TYR A 140 8.24 10.32 -11.36
C TYR A 140 8.03 11.58 -10.50
N VAL A 141 8.62 11.57 -9.31
CA VAL A 141 8.67 12.72 -8.40
C VAL A 141 10.14 13.00 -8.08
N PRO A 142 10.66 14.21 -8.35
CA PRO A 142 12.06 14.56 -8.10
C PRO A 142 12.44 14.48 -6.62
N ASN A 143 13.71 14.20 -6.33
CA ASN A 143 14.20 14.12 -4.94
C ASN A 143 14.02 15.43 -4.17
N GLU A 144 14.09 16.58 -4.86
CA GLU A 144 13.93 17.91 -4.29
C GLU A 144 12.55 18.09 -3.63
N PHE A 145 11.52 17.40 -4.14
CA PHE A 145 10.20 17.38 -3.52
C PHE A 145 10.27 16.73 -2.14
N TYR A 146 10.87 15.55 -2.06
CA TYR A 146 11.04 14.81 -0.81
C TYR A 146 11.99 15.51 0.18
N LYS A 147 13.06 16.14 -0.32
CA LYS A 147 13.96 16.93 0.49
C LYS A 147 13.24 18.09 1.19
N LYS A 148 12.38 18.83 0.47
CA LYS A 148 11.58 19.91 1.07
C LYS A 148 10.67 19.43 2.20
N ILE A 149 10.15 18.21 2.09
CA ILE A 149 9.34 17.60 3.15
C ILE A 149 10.21 17.30 4.36
N LEU A 150 11.38 16.68 4.18
CA LEU A 150 12.32 16.44 5.27
C LEU A 150 12.80 17.74 5.92
N ASP A 151 13.09 18.78 5.13
CA ASP A 151 13.51 20.08 5.64
C ASP A 151 12.41 20.67 6.56
N ASN A 152 11.14 20.41 6.25
CA ASN A 152 10.02 20.84 7.08
C ASN A 152 9.80 19.97 8.33
N ILE A 153 9.96 18.65 8.22
CA ILE A 153 9.82 17.73 9.36
C ILE A 153 10.96 17.92 10.37
N SER A 154 12.17 18.21 9.88
CA SER A 154 13.37 18.34 10.71
C SER A 154 13.49 19.70 11.40
N LYS A 155 12.63 20.67 11.08
CA LYS A 155 12.59 21.98 11.77
C LYS A 155 12.28 21.77 13.25
N GLY A 156 13.26 22.03 14.10
CA GLY A 156 13.13 21.90 15.55
C GLY A 156 13.32 20.48 16.11
N CYS A 157 13.76 19.53 15.28
CA CYS A 157 14.02 18.14 15.67
C CYS A 157 15.47 17.77 15.36
N GLU A 158 16.33 17.69 16.37
CA GLU A 158 17.77 17.48 16.17
C GLU A 158 18.16 16.03 15.87
N LYS A 159 17.30 15.04 16.18
CA LYS A 159 17.62 13.61 16.02
C LYS A 159 16.41 12.80 15.55
N LEU A 160 16.13 12.86 14.26
CA LEU A 160 15.17 11.94 13.62
C LEU A 160 15.93 10.77 12.99
N ASN A 161 15.47 9.54 13.22
CA ASN A 161 15.90 8.37 12.47
C ASN A 161 15.09 8.32 11.18
N ILE A 162 15.75 8.59 10.05
CA ILE A 162 15.10 8.69 8.75
C ILE A 162 15.50 7.49 7.90
N CYS A 163 14.55 6.96 7.13
CA CYS A 163 14.79 5.92 6.15
C CYS A 163 14.29 6.36 4.76
N ILE A 164 15.12 6.16 3.74
CA ILE A 164 14.71 6.20 2.33
C ILE A 164 14.60 4.78 1.81
N VAL A 165 13.40 4.40 1.39
CA VAL A 165 13.10 3.13 0.72
C VAL A 165 12.94 3.41 -0.77
N SER A 166 13.78 2.79 -1.59
CA SER A 166 13.78 3.00 -3.05
C SER A 166 14.52 1.87 -3.79
N GLU A 167 14.47 1.89 -5.11
CA GLU A 167 15.42 1.23 -5.99
C GLU A 167 16.51 2.22 -6.43
N GLY A 168 17.69 1.74 -6.84
CA GLY A 168 18.82 2.57 -7.30
C GLY A 168 20.05 2.53 -6.38
N ASN A 169 20.94 3.50 -6.56
CA ASN A 169 22.20 3.63 -5.81
C ASN A 169 22.22 4.92 -4.98
N LYS A 170 23.09 5.00 -3.97
CA LYS A 170 23.15 6.17 -3.07
C LYS A 170 23.39 7.51 -3.80
N GLU A 171 24.13 7.50 -4.90
CA GLU A 171 24.40 8.69 -5.73
C GLU A 171 23.13 9.27 -6.37
N ASP A 172 22.12 8.43 -6.61
CA ASP A 172 20.81 8.88 -7.11
C ASP A 172 20.06 9.73 -6.09
N PHE A 173 20.54 9.80 -4.85
CA PHE A 173 19.95 10.49 -3.70
C PHE A 173 20.86 11.58 -3.12
N LYS A 174 21.79 12.12 -3.93
CA LYS A 174 22.74 13.15 -3.48
C LYS A 174 22.12 14.38 -2.79
N GLN A 175 20.87 14.72 -3.12
CA GLN A 175 20.11 15.82 -2.50
C GLN A 175 19.96 15.68 -0.98
N PHE A 176 20.12 14.46 -0.45
CA PHE A 176 19.97 14.13 0.96
C PHE A 176 21.32 14.01 1.70
N GLN A 177 22.46 14.25 1.05
CA GLN A 177 23.80 14.12 1.67
C GLN A 177 24.02 15.04 2.89
N GLY A 178 23.28 16.15 3.00
CA GLY A 178 23.36 17.05 4.16
C GLY A 178 22.70 16.51 5.44
N TYR A 179 22.06 15.34 5.39
CA TYR A 179 21.44 14.70 6.55
C TYR A 179 22.37 13.60 7.09
N ASN A 180 22.74 13.73 8.38
CA ASN A 180 23.68 12.79 9.00
C ASN A 180 23.04 11.46 9.45
N ASN A 181 21.70 11.37 9.48
CA ASN A 181 20.95 10.23 10.05
C ASN A 181 19.91 9.65 9.07
N ILE A 182 20.33 9.34 7.83
CA ILE A 182 19.50 8.64 6.85
C ILE A 182 20.04 7.24 6.59
N ASP A 183 19.21 6.25 6.86
CA ASP A 183 19.39 4.88 6.39
C ASP A 183 18.79 4.74 4.98
N TYR A 184 19.55 4.12 4.07
CA TYR A 184 19.16 3.91 2.68
C TYR A 184 18.84 2.43 2.46
N LEU A 185 17.55 2.09 2.40
CA LEU A 185 17.06 0.76 2.07
C LEU A 185 16.86 0.69 0.55
N LEU A 186 17.97 0.55 -0.18
CA LEU A 186 18.00 0.53 -1.63
C LEU A 186 18.06 -0.91 -2.17
N ASN A 187 17.14 -1.24 -3.09
CA ASN A 187 17.02 -2.58 -3.69
C ASN A 187 16.88 -3.70 -2.64
N GLU A 188 16.33 -3.36 -1.47
CA GLU A 188 16.12 -4.27 -0.35
C GLU A 188 14.96 -5.23 -0.64
N ASP A 189 14.87 -6.32 0.13
CA ASP A 189 13.72 -7.24 0.04
C ASP A 189 12.38 -6.48 0.13
N VAL A 190 11.45 -6.84 -0.75
CA VAL A 190 10.16 -6.14 -0.91
C VAL A 190 9.32 -6.23 0.36
N LEU A 191 9.36 -7.34 1.11
CA LEU A 191 8.58 -7.48 2.34
C LEU A 191 9.16 -6.60 3.44
N LYS A 192 10.49 -6.57 3.57
CA LYS A 192 11.18 -5.70 4.52
C LYS A 192 10.97 -4.23 4.19
N SER A 193 11.06 -3.86 2.92
CA SER A 193 10.78 -2.50 2.42
C SER A 193 9.34 -2.07 2.71
N PHE A 194 8.36 -2.93 2.38
CA PHE A 194 6.95 -2.64 2.63
C PHE A 194 6.66 -2.50 4.13
N HIS A 195 7.17 -3.43 4.94
CA HIS A 195 6.91 -3.42 6.38
C HIS A 195 7.60 -2.24 7.09
N THR A 196 8.81 -1.86 6.67
CA THR A 196 9.50 -0.66 7.17
C THR A 196 8.65 0.60 6.97
N LEU A 197 7.98 0.73 5.82
CA LEU A 197 7.08 1.85 5.54
C LEU A 197 5.80 1.79 6.38
N VAL A 198 5.27 0.60 6.67
CA VAL A 198 4.05 0.45 7.49
C VAL A 198 4.31 0.83 8.95
N GLU A 199 5.47 0.45 9.49
CA GLU A 199 5.83 0.62 10.90
C GLU A 199 6.35 2.01 11.27
N SER A 200 6.63 2.89 10.30
CA SER A 200 7.19 4.22 10.60
C SER A 200 6.19 5.16 11.28
N ASN A 201 6.70 6.06 12.13
CA ASN A 201 5.88 7.06 12.83
C ASN A 201 5.31 8.11 11.84
N ILE A 202 6.13 8.53 10.88
CA ILE A 202 5.75 9.39 9.77
C ILE A 202 6.08 8.64 8.48
N LEU A 203 5.09 8.49 7.60
CA LEU A 203 5.23 7.82 6.31
C LEU A 203 5.02 8.84 5.18
N VAL A 204 6.04 9.05 4.35
CA VAL A 204 5.94 9.89 3.15
C VAL A 204 5.77 9.00 1.93
N LEU A 205 4.64 9.15 1.26
CA LEU A 205 4.27 8.30 0.14
C LEU A 205 4.93 8.74 -1.18
N SER A 206 5.02 7.79 -2.12
CA SER A 206 5.22 8.08 -3.55
C SER A 206 3.94 7.87 -4.35
N ARG A 207 3.98 8.27 -5.63
CA ARG A 207 2.94 7.97 -6.62
C ARG A 207 2.98 6.50 -7.03
N SER A 208 2.56 5.63 -6.13
CA SER A 208 2.64 4.18 -6.29
C SER A 208 1.56 3.46 -5.50
N SER A 209 0.92 2.45 -6.10
CA SER A 209 0.01 1.55 -5.39
C SER A 209 0.69 0.81 -4.23
N PHE A 210 1.99 0.51 -4.37
CA PHE A 210 2.80 -0.06 -3.27
C PHE A 210 2.80 0.88 -2.07
N SER A 211 3.12 2.15 -2.29
CA SER A 211 3.08 3.18 -1.25
C SER A 211 1.67 3.40 -0.71
N TYR A 212 0.67 3.44 -1.59
CA TYR A 212 -0.70 3.69 -1.17
C TYR A 212 -1.19 2.61 -0.19
N CYS A 213 -0.83 1.34 -0.42
CA CYS A 213 -1.15 0.24 0.49
C CYS A 213 -0.45 0.37 1.85
N THR A 214 0.82 0.81 1.90
CA THR A 214 1.49 1.07 3.18
C THR A 214 0.80 2.19 3.94
N GLY A 215 0.30 3.21 3.25
CA GLY A 215 -0.51 4.29 3.84
C GLY A 215 -1.83 3.80 4.45
N ILE A 216 -2.52 2.84 3.83
CA ILE A 216 -3.77 2.26 4.39
C ILE A 216 -3.45 1.53 5.71
N LEU A 217 -2.33 0.82 5.75
CA LEU A 217 -1.93 0.00 6.89
C LEU A 217 -1.27 0.80 8.02
N SER A 218 -0.52 1.86 7.70
CA SER A 218 0.26 2.63 8.67
C SER A 218 -0.63 3.20 9.77
N ARG A 219 -0.15 3.09 11.02
CA ARG A 219 -0.78 3.74 12.19
C ARG A 219 -0.22 5.14 12.45
N GLY A 220 0.84 5.51 11.75
CA GLY A 220 1.52 6.79 11.86
C GLY A 220 0.86 7.91 11.06
N LEU A 221 1.53 9.06 11.03
CA LEU A 221 1.15 10.19 10.18
C LEU A 221 1.51 9.90 8.73
N VAL A 222 0.51 9.84 7.85
CA VAL A 222 0.72 9.66 6.40
C VAL A 222 0.77 11.01 5.68
N LEU A 223 1.89 11.29 5.03
CA LEU A 223 2.11 12.44 4.15
C LEU A 223 1.94 12.00 2.70
N TYR A 224 0.90 12.52 2.05
CA TYR A 224 0.42 12.06 0.74
C TYR A 224 0.67 13.11 -0.36
N PRO A 225 1.48 12.80 -1.40
CA PRO A 225 1.58 13.63 -2.59
C PRO A 225 0.36 13.39 -3.49
N ASP A 226 -0.15 14.42 -4.16
CA ASP A 226 -1.29 14.24 -5.08
C ASP A 226 -0.91 13.38 -6.31
N PHE A 227 -1.76 12.39 -6.62
CA PHE A 227 -1.75 11.59 -7.84
C PHE A 227 -3.15 10.97 -8.14
N TRP A 228 -3.21 9.98 -9.04
CA TRP A 228 -4.48 9.42 -9.55
C TRP A 228 -5.30 8.61 -8.51
N HIS A 229 -4.73 8.25 -7.37
CA HIS A 229 -5.48 7.67 -6.25
C HIS A 229 -5.75 8.73 -5.19
N SER A 230 -7.01 9.11 -5.00
CA SER A 230 -7.39 10.09 -3.95
C SER A 230 -6.91 9.67 -2.57
N LYS A 231 -6.56 10.63 -1.71
CA LYS A 231 -6.16 10.38 -0.32
C LYS A 231 -7.32 9.94 0.57
N LEU A 232 -7.00 9.28 1.68
CA LEU A 232 -7.94 9.17 2.80
C LEU A 232 -8.06 10.50 3.57
N ASP A 233 -9.18 10.70 4.26
CA ASP A 233 -9.53 12.00 4.86
C ASP A 233 -8.49 12.40 5.93
N HIS A 234 -8.06 11.43 6.73
CA HIS A 234 -7.08 11.59 7.80
C HIS A 234 -5.63 11.70 7.30
N TRP A 235 -5.34 11.47 6.02
CA TRP A 235 -3.99 11.67 5.48
C TRP A 235 -3.72 13.15 5.22
N ARG A 236 -2.51 13.58 5.54
CA ARG A 236 -2.07 14.96 5.30
C ARG A 236 -1.55 15.10 3.89
N ARG A 237 -2.25 15.89 3.08
CA ARG A 237 -1.78 16.26 1.74
C ARG A 237 -0.52 17.12 1.86
N ILE A 238 0.47 16.82 1.03
CA ILE A 238 1.67 17.62 0.81
C ILE A 238 1.61 18.23 -0.60
N LYS A 239 2.04 19.49 -0.71
CA LYS A 239 2.06 20.28 -1.95
C LYS A 239 3.48 20.57 -2.37
#